data_AF-A0AAX3KLF5-F1
#
_entry.id   AF-A0AAX3KLF5-F1
#
_cell.length_a   1.000
_cell.length_b   1.000
_cell.length_c   1.000
_cell.angle_alpha   90.00
_cell.angle_beta   90.00
_cell.angle_gamma   90.00
#
_symmetry.space_group_name_H-M   'P 1'
#
loop_
_entity.id
_entity.type
_entity.pdbx_description
1 polymer ?
#
loop_
_entity_poly.entity_id
_entity_poly.type
_entity_poly.pdbx_seq_one_letter_code
_entity_poly.pdbx_strand_id
1 'polypeptide(L)' 'MKNGSYVDYLFGVATGWLGWPPDTAWRTPIPQIMLALDARLDWTGRGQVQPSGQPAVPGRPASVADKLKAFFRGRQPE' A
#
# COMPACT_ATOMS: atom_id res chain seq x y z
N MET A 1 16.72 3.61 -20.87
CA MET A 1 16.60 4.01 -19.44
C MET A 1 18.03 4.20 -18.92
N LYS A 2 18.43 5.43 -18.55
CA LYS A 2 19.82 5.76 -18.19
C LYS A 2 20.16 5.21 -16.81
N ASN A 3 21.40 4.74 -16.64
CA ASN A 3 21.91 3.91 -15.54
C ASN A 3 22.05 4.60 -14.15
N GLY A 4 21.21 5.59 -13.84
CA GLY A 4 20.83 5.96 -12.46
C GLY A 4 19.33 5.71 -12.25
N SER A 5 18.78 4.64 -12.84
CA SER A 5 18.90 3.21 -12.47
C SER A 5 18.05 2.92 -11.24
N TYR A 6 16.77 2.63 -11.49
CA TYR A 6 15.78 1.95 -10.64
C TYR A 6 15.62 2.37 -9.17
N VAL A 7 16.71 2.41 -8.40
CA VAL A 7 16.80 2.95 -7.05
C VAL A 7 16.33 4.40 -6.97
N ASP A 8 16.76 5.28 -7.88
CA ASP A 8 16.28 6.68 -7.91
C ASP A 8 14.77 6.77 -8.17
N TYR A 9 14.25 5.88 -9.01
CA TYR A 9 12.81 5.77 -9.24
C TYR A 9 12.08 5.31 -7.97
N LEU A 10 12.55 4.23 -7.33
CA LEU A 10 11.95 3.73 -6.10
C LEU A 10 12.03 4.75 -4.96
N PHE A 11 13.13 5.50 -4.88
CA PHE A 11 13.28 6.58 -3.92
C PHE A 11 12.30 7.72 -4.19
N GLY A 12 12.14 8.13 -5.46
CA GLY A 12 11.13 9.11 -5.86
C GLY A 12 9.69 8.65 -5.58
N VAL A 13 9.40 7.37 -5.81
CA VAL A 13 8.11 6.76 -5.46
C VAL A 13 7.89 6.72 -3.95
N ALA A 14 8.92 6.36 -3.18
CA ALA A 14 8.83 6.28 -1.73
C ALA A 14 8.61 7.65 -1.10
N THR A 15 9.37 8.66 -1.51
CA THR A 15 9.28 10.01 -0.95
C THR A 15 8.10 10.82 -1.48
N GLY A 16 7.72 10.61 -2.73
CA GLY A 16 6.56 11.26 -3.33
C GLY A 16 5.28 10.48 -3.09
N TRP A 17 5.12 9.36 -3.78
CA TRP A 17 3.82 8.68 -3.84
C TRP A 17 3.48 7.92 -2.55
N LEU A 18 4.44 7.23 -1.92
CA LEU A 18 4.22 6.59 -0.61
C LEU A 18 4.24 7.62 0.54
N GLY A 19 4.83 8.79 0.33
CA GLY A 19 4.87 9.90 1.30
C GLY A 19 5.82 9.66 2.46
N TRP A 20 6.82 8.79 2.30
CA TRP A 20 7.83 8.55 3.32
C TRP A 20 8.83 9.69 3.40
N PRO A 21 9.34 10.03 4.61
CA PRO A 21 10.45 10.95 4.70
C PRO A 21 11.69 10.34 4.03
N PRO A 22 12.60 11.17 3.49
CA PRO A 22 13.77 10.69 2.75
C PRO A 22 14.66 9.75 3.58
N ASP A 23 14.81 10.00 4.89
CA ASP A 23 15.58 9.11 5.78
C ASP A 23 14.97 7.70 5.86
N THR A 24 13.64 7.60 5.96
CA THR A 24 12.95 6.30 5.92
C THR A 24 13.11 5.61 4.58
N ALA A 25 12.96 6.34 3.46
CA ALA A 25 13.14 5.77 2.14
C ALA A 25 14.57 5.22 1.92
N TRP A 26 15.60 5.92 2.43
CA TRP A 26 17.00 5.46 2.35
C TRP A 26 17.29 4.22 3.21
N ARG A 27 16.64 4.09 4.37
CA ARG A 27 16.83 2.95 5.28
C ARG A 27 15.98 1.74 4.90
N THR A 28 15.01 1.89 4.00
CA THR A 28 14.08 0.82 3.66
C THR A 28 14.66 -0.03 2.53
N PRO A 29 14.77 -1.36 2.69
CA PRO A 29 15.22 -2.25 1.63
C PRO A 29 14.32 -2.18 0.39
N ILE A 30 14.91 -2.28 -0.79
CA ILE A 30 14.21 -2.27 -2.09
C ILE A 30 12.98 -3.19 -2.12
N PRO A 31 13.04 -4.46 -1.66
CA PRO A 31 11.86 -5.35 -1.66
C PRO A 31 10.68 -4.81 -0.85
N GLN A 32 10.94 -4.09 0.25
CA GLN A 32 9.88 -3.50 1.08
C GLN A 32 9.25 -2.27 0.41
N ILE A 33 10.04 -1.47 -0.31
CA ILE A 33 9.51 -0.37 -1.13
C ILE A 33 8.59 -0.92 -2.22
N MET A 34 9.00 -2.00 -2.90
CA MET A 34 8.17 -2.65 -3.91
C MET A 34 6.87 -3.21 -3.34
N LEU A 35 6.93 -3.86 -2.17
CA LEU A 35 5.74 -4.38 -1.48
C LEU A 35 4.77 -3.26 -1.07
N ALA A 36 5.30 -2.15 -0.54
CA ALA A 36 4.49 -1.00 -0.16
C ALA A 36 3.83 -0.32 -1.37
N LEU A 37 4.55 -0.26 -2.49
CA LEU A 37 4.02 0.22 -3.76
C LEU A 37 2.88 -0.67 -4.27
N ASP A 38 3.07 -2.00 -4.27
CA ASP A 38 2.07 -2.97 -4.68
C ASP A 38 0.78 -2.87 -3.84
N ALA A 39 0.93 -2.80 -2.51
CA ALA A 39 -0.20 -2.63 -1.59
C ALA A 39 -0.96 -1.31 -1.83
N ARG A 40 -0.24 -0.22 -2.16
CA ARG A 40 -0.87 1.07 -2.48
C ARG A 40 -1.59 1.04 -3.83
N LEU A 41 -1.04 0.34 -4.82
CA LEU A 41 -1.68 0.12 -6.11
C LEU A 41 -2.96 -0.72 -5.96
N ASP A 42 -2.93 -1.81 -5.18
CA ASP A 42 -4.14 -2.59 -4.86
C ASP A 42 -5.18 -1.74 -4.13
N TRP A 43 -4.78 -0.90 -3.18
CA TRP A 43 -5.68 -0.01 -2.46
C TRP A 43 -6.34 1.04 -3.37
N THR A 44 -5.56 1.70 -4.21
CA THR A 44 -6.05 2.74 -5.13
C THR A 44 -6.85 2.16 -6.30
N GLY A 45 -6.47 0.99 -6.80
CA GLY A 45 -7.19 0.24 -7.83
C GLY A 45 -8.57 -0.24 -7.36
N ARG A 46 -8.76 -0.50 -6.06
CA ARG A 46 -10.09 -0.78 -5.47
C ARG A 46 -11.03 0.43 -5.48
N GLY A 47 -10.51 1.65 -5.64
CA GLY A 47 -11.30 2.87 -5.84
C GLY A 47 -11.70 3.12 -7.31
N GLN A 48 -11.08 2.43 -8.26
CA GLN A 48 -11.37 2.51 -9.70
C GLN A 48 -12.10 1.27 -10.25
N VAL A 49 -12.65 0.41 -9.37
CA VAL A 49 -13.63 -0.58 -9.81
C VAL A 49 -14.95 0.16 -10.02
N GLN A 50 -15.22 0.44 -11.30
CA GLN A 50 -16.53 0.62 -11.92
C GLN A 50 -17.66 -0.04 -11.09
N PRO A 51 -18.85 0.58 -10.93
CA PRO A 51 -19.98 -0.07 -10.26
C PRO A 51 -20.56 -1.16 -11.17
N SER A 52 -19.87 -2.29 -11.24
CA SER A 52 -20.39 -3.51 -11.84
C SER A 52 -20.98 -4.31 -10.71
N GLY A 53 -22.30 -4.22 -10.52
CA GLY A 53 -23.04 -4.93 -9.49
C GLY A 53 -22.83 -6.43 -9.54
N GLN A 54 -21.81 -6.93 -8.85
CA GLN A 54 -21.65 -8.34 -8.55
C GLN A 54 -21.97 -8.56 -7.08
N PRO A 55 -22.96 -9.43 -6.78
CA PRO A 55 -23.33 -9.72 -5.40
C PRO A 55 -22.10 -10.26 -4.66
N ALA A 56 -21.96 -9.83 -3.41
CA ALA A 56 -20.89 -10.26 -2.52
C ALA A 56 -20.86 -11.79 -2.45
N VAL A 57 -19.85 -12.38 -3.08
CA VAL A 57 -19.57 -13.82 -2.95
C VAL A 57 -19.01 -14.04 -1.53
N PRO A 58 -19.59 -14.95 -0.73
CA PRO A 58 -19.11 -15.21 0.62
C PRO A 58 -17.74 -15.89 0.52
N GLY A 59 -16.68 -15.15 0.86
CA GLY A 59 -15.30 -15.62 0.74
C GLY A 59 -14.25 -14.53 0.42
N ARG A 60 -14.64 -13.25 0.31
CA ARG A 60 -13.66 -12.19 0.06
C ARG A 60 -12.73 -12.02 1.27
N PRO A 61 -11.38 -12.12 1.11
CA PRO A 61 -10.46 -11.92 2.21
C PRO A 61 -10.65 -10.50 2.77
N ALA A 62 -10.76 -10.39 4.10
CA ALA A 62 -11.01 -9.14 4.78
C ALA A 62 -10.07 -8.04 4.27
N SER A 63 -10.65 -6.89 3.87
CA SER A 63 -9.88 -5.77 3.36
C SER A 63 -8.85 -5.33 4.41
N VAL A 64 -7.72 -4.78 3.97
CA VAL A 64 -6.72 -4.20 4.89
C VAL A 64 -7.38 -3.13 5.78
N ALA A 65 -8.40 -2.43 5.26
CA ALA A 65 -9.23 -1.50 6.04
C ALA A 65 -9.95 -2.18 7.21
N ASP A 66 -10.54 -3.36 6.95
CA ASP A 66 -11.25 -4.14 7.96
C ASP A 66 -10.28 -4.73 8.97
N LYS A 67 -9.09 -5.17 8.53
CA LYS A 67 -8.02 -5.64 9.42
C LYS A 67 -7.50 -4.53 10.32
N LEU A 68 -7.28 -3.32 9.79
CA LEU A 68 -6.87 -2.15 10.56
C LEU A 68 -7.97 -1.73 11.55
N LYS A 69 -9.24 -1.65 11.13
CA LYS A 69 -10.36 -1.36 12.03
C LYS A 69 -10.51 -2.39 13.14
N ALA A 70 -10.36 -3.69 12.82
CA ALA A 70 -10.41 -4.76 13.81
C ALA A 70 -9.26 -4.64 14.81
N PHE A 71 -8.06 -4.33 14.34
CA PHE A 71 -6.89 -4.11 15.20
C PHE A 71 -7.07 -2.92 16.14
N PHE A 72 -7.58 -1.79 15.63
CA PHE A 72 -7.86 -0.61 16.46
C PHE A 72 -9.03 -0.86 17.44
N ARG A 73 -10.06 -1.61 17.04
CA ARG A 73 -11.15 -2.02 17.95
C ARG A 73 -10.70 -2.98 19.04
N GLY A 74 -9.76 -3.88 18.74
CA GLY A 74 -9.21 -4.83 19.71
C GLY A 74 -8.20 -4.20 20.70
N ARG A 75 -7.82 -2.94 20.49
CA ARG A 75 -6.93 -2.19 21.37
C ARG A 75 -7.67 -1.05 22.08
N GLN A 76 -8.84 -1.35 22.66
CA GLN A 76 -9.43 -0.49 23.69
C GLN A 76 -8.75 -0.86 25.01
N PRO A 77 -7.90 0.03 25.58
CA PRO A 77 -7.52 -0.10 26.98
C PRO A 77 -8.75 0.19 27.85
N GLU A 78 -8.96 -0.61 28.88
CA GLU A 78 -9.74 -0.18 30.06
C GLU A 78 -9.06 1.03 30.72
#